data_AF-A0A928IES0-F1
#
_entry.id   AF-A0A928IES0-F1
#
_cell.length_a   1.000
_cell.length_b   1.000
_cell.length_c   1.000
_cell.angle_alpha   90.00
_cell.angle_beta   90.00
_cell.angle_gamma   90.00
#
_symmetry.space_group_name_H-M   'P 1'
#
loop_
_entity.id
_entity.type
_entity.pdbx_description
1 polymer ?
#
loop_
_entity_poly.entity_id
_entity_poly.type
_entity_poly.pdbx_seq_one_letter_code
_entity_poly.pdbx_strand_id
1 'polypeptide(L)'
;MYKARSSKKCVDGYIDLSRVKLLADIVNVTDAKIVLISSLRIDWDKSSELCGDDGKYINKCFAKYGLSIMDKTPYISFFTARRKEIISWLSVHQNEVESFVIIDDMQYGWGNLSSRVVNTNPYGYGLEEVHVKKAIELLKERVRFKQA
;
A
#
# COMPACT_ATOMS: atom_id res chain seq x y z
N MET A 1 11.87 -33.47 23.24
CA MET A 1 11.19 -32.30 23.86
C MET A 1 11.26 -31.13 22.89
N TYR A 2 10.17 -30.83 22.19
CA TYR A 2 10.10 -29.65 21.32
C TYR A 2 9.92 -28.41 22.20
N LYS A 3 10.88 -27.49 22.17
CA LYS A 3 10.69 -26.14 22.74
C LYS A 3 9.79 -25.36 21.79
N ALA A 4 8.56 -25.09 22.22
CA ALA A 4 7.69 -24.12 21.55
C ALA A 4 8.43 -22.77 21.50
N ARG A 5 8.73 -22.29 20.29
CA ARG A 5 9.12 -20.90 20.09
C ARG A 5 7.91 -20.06 20.43
N SER A 6 7.93 -19.42 21.60
CA SER A 6 6.99 -18.37 21.95
C SER A 6 7.22 -17.20 20.99
N SER A 7 6.50 -17.20 19.87
CA SER A 7 6.23 -15.95 19.17
C SER A 7 5.21 -15.21 20.04
N LYS A 8 5.69 -14.25 20.84
CA LYS A 8 4.81 -13.23 21.38
C LYS A 8 4.10 -12.61 20.18
N LYS A 9 2.85 -13.00 19.92
CA LYS A 9 1.96 -12.24 19.06
C LYS A 9 1.85 -10.88 19.72
N CYS A 10 2.49 -9.87 19.15
CA CYS A 10 2.16 -8.48 19.45
C CYS A 10 0.78 -8.22 18.86
N VAL A 11 -0.27 -8.67 19.55
CA VAL A 11 -1.66 -8.29 19.28
C VAL A 11 -1.85 -6.91 19.88
N ASP A 12 -1.58 -5.89 19.08
CA ASP A 12 -2.15 -4.56 19.31
C ASP A 12 -2.74 -4.13 17.97
N GLY A 13 -4.01 -4.46 17.74
CA GLY A 13 -4.88 -4.00 16.65
C GLY A 13 -4.97 -4.88 15.40
N TYR A 14 -5.65 -4.35 14.37
CA TYR A 14 -6.10 -5.10 13.17
C TYR A 14 -5.07 -5.12 12.01
N ILE A 15 -3.91 -4.48 12.18
CA ILE A 15 -2.83 -4.51 11.18
C ILE A 15 -1.83 -5.62 11.54
N ASP A 16 -1.68 -6.61 10.66
CA ASP A 16 -0.68 -7.67 10.82
C ASP A 16 0.73 -7.12 10.54
N LEU A 17 1.50 -6.88 11.61
CA LEU A 17 2.86 -6.37 11.53
C LEU A 17 3.81 -7.27 10.74
N SER A 18 3.55 -8.59 10.67
CA SER A 18 4.35 -9.48 9.82
C SER A 18 4.21 -9.15 8.33
N ARG A 19 3.09 -8.56 7.92
CA ARG A 19 2.82 -8.09 6.56
C ARG A 19 3.37 -6.69 6.32
N VAL A 20 3.36 -5.83 7.34
CA VAL A 20 4.03 -4.52 7.28
C VAL A 20 5.54 -4.69 7.05
N LYS A 21 6.15 -5.72 7.66
CA LYS A 21 7.54 -6.07 7.37
C LYS A 21 7.79 -6.37 5.88
N LEU A 22 6.90 -7.12 5.23
CA LEU A 22 7.00 -7.42 3.80
C LEU A 22 6.86 -6.17 2.93
N LEU A 23 6.01 -5.21 3.33
CA LEU A 23 5.94 -3.90 2.67
C LEU A 23 7.27 -3.14 2.83
N ALA A 24 7.90 -3.23 4.00
CA ALA A 24 9.21 -2.62 4.23
C ALA A 24 10.29 -3.20 3.32
N ASP A 25 10.26 -4.50 3.04
CA ASP A 25 11.19 -5.13 2.09
C ASP A 25 11.05 -4.54 0.68
N ILE A 26 9.82 -4.24 0.23
CA ILE A 26 9.58 -3.57 -1.06
C ILE A 26 10.21 -2.17 -1.05
N VAL A 27 9.90 -1.37 -0.03
CA VAL A 27 10.39 0.02 0.09
C VAL A 27 11.92 0.05 0.19
N ASN A 28 12.53 -0.81 1.01
CA ASN A 28 13.98 -0.86 1.19
C ASN A 28 14.75 -1.20 -0.09
N VAL A 29 14.17 -2.04 -0.96
CA VAL A 29 14.81 -2.45 -2.22
C VAL A 29 14.63 -1.41 -3.34
N THR A 30 13.55 -0.63 -3.28
CA THR A 30 13.12 0.22 -4.40
C THR A 30 13.16 1.72 -4.12
N ASP A 31 13.33 2.12 -2.85
CA ASP A 31 13.12 3.49 -2.34
C ASP A 31 11.72 4.07 -2.68
N ALA A 32 10.77 3.20 -3.01
CA ALA A 32 9.41 3.61 -3.35
C ALA A 32 8.72 4.28 -2.15
N LYS A 33 7.88 5.27 -2.45
CA LYS A 33 7.08 5.99 -1.45
C LYS A 33 5.67 5.42 -1.41
N ILE A 34 5.07 5.43 -0.22
CA ILE A 34 3.77 4.79 0.01
C ILE A 34 2.65 5.82 -0.19
N VAL A 35 1.71 5.51 -1.09
CA VAL A 35 0.45 6.25 -1.23
C VAL A 35 -0.69 5.36 -0.74
N LEU A 36 -1.40 5.79 0.30
CA LEU A 36 -2.45 4.99 0.92
C LEU A 36 -3.69 4.96 0.03
N ILE A 37 -4.09 3.74 -0.33
CA ILE A 37 -5.37 3.45 -0.95
C ILE A 37 -6.11 2.39 -0.13
N SER A 38 -7.14 2.82 0.58
CA SER A 38 -8.04 1.96 1.37
C SER A 38 -9.24 2.77 1.83
N SER A 39 -10.26 2.12 2.39
CA SER A 39 -11.33 2.84 3.10
C SER A 39 -10.80 3.58 4.33
N LEU A 40 -9.77 3.05 5.01
CA LEU A 40 -9.17 3.68 6.20
C LEU A 40 -8.43 4.98 5.89
N ARG A 41 -8.05 5.24 4.63
CA ARG A 41 -7.37 6.49 4.25
C ARG A 41 -8.19 7.75 4.54
N ILE A 42 -9.52 7.61 4.71
CA ILE A 42 -10.37 8.75 5.09
C ILE A 42 -9.97 9.32 6.45
N ASP A 43 -9.42 8.47 7.32
CA ASP A 43 -9.03 8.80 8.68
C ASP A 43 -7.54 9.18 8.81
N TRP A 44 -6.79 9.11 7.70
CA TRP A 44 -5.37 9.45 7.63
C TRP A 44 -5.17 10.83 7.01
N ASP A 45 -4.25 11.63 7.51
CA ASP A 45 -3.83 12.91 6.92
C ASP A 45 -2.30 13.07 6.99
N LYS A 46 -1.72 13.91 6.13
CA LYS A 46 -0.28 14.26 6.17
C LYS A 46 0.08 14.90 7.51
N SER A 47 -0.86 15.67 8.05
CA SER A 47 -0.78 16.27 9.37
C SER A 47 -1.26 15.25 10.42
N SER A 48 -0.38 14.88 11.36
CA SER A 48 -0.70 13.84 12.35
C SER A 48 -1.81 14.27 13.32
N GLU A 49 -1.99 15.57 13.53
CA GLU A 49 -3.06 16.15 14.33
C GLU A 49 -4.42 16.07 13.63
N LEU A 50 -4.44 16.00 12.29
CA LEU A 50 -5.66 15.81 11.50
C LEU A 50 -6.00 14.33 11.25
N CYS A 51 -5.10 13.41 11.59
CA CYS A 51 -5.42 11.98 11.59
C CYS A 51 -6.43 11.65 12.70
N GLY A 52 -7.44 10.84 12.38
CA GLY A 52 -8.20 10.12 13.39
C GLY A 52 -7.43 8.92 13.94
N ASP A 53 -8.11 8.09 14.71
CA ASP A 53 -7.48 7.00 15.46
C ASP A 53 -6.91 5.90 14.55
N ASP A 54 -7.60 5.56 13.46
CA ASP A 54 -7.12 4.60 12.48
C ASP A 54 -5.92 5.16 11.71
N GLY A 55 -5.96 6.43 11.30
CA GLY A 55 -4.83 7.10 10.66
C GLY A 55 -3.58 7.12 11.53
N LYS A 56 -3.74 7.46 12.83
CA LYS A 56 -2.64 7.43 13.82
C LYS A 56 -2.13 6.02 14.06
N TYR A 57 -3.03 5.03 14.13
CA TYR A 57 -2.67 3.64 14.33
C TYR A 57 -1.89 3.07 13.13
N ILE A 58 -2.29 3.39 11.89
CA ILE A 58 -1.53 3.06 10.68
C ILE A 58 -0.12 3.64 10.75
N ASN A 59 0.01 4.94 11.03
CA ASN A 59 1.32 5.59 11.17
C ASN A 59 2.20 4.91 12.22
N LYS A 60 1.64 4.60 13.40
CA LYS A 60 2.34 3.89 14.48
C LYS A 60 2.81 2.50 14.04
N CYS A 61 2.01 1.76 13.28
CA CYS A 61 2.35 0.42 12.78
C CYS A 61 3.45 0.47 11.71
N PHE A 62 3.36 1.41 10.78
CA PHE A 62 4.33 1.58 9.69
C PHE A 62 5.69 2.08 10.23
N ALA A 63 5.68 3.00 11.20
CA ALA A 63 6.89 3.53 11.83
C ALA A 63 7.75 2.46 12.52
N LYS A 64 7.16 1.36 12.99
CA LYS A 64 7.91 0.22 13.58
C LYS A 64 8.91 -0.42 12.60
N TYR A 65 8.70 -0.23 11.29
CA TYR A 65 9.55 -0.75 10.23
C TYR A 65 10.25 0.37 9.44
N GLY A 66 10.28 1.59 9.99
CA GLY A 66 10.89 2.75 9.30
C GLY A 66 10.09 3.23 8.08
N LEU A 67 8.82 2.84 7.96
CA LEU A 67 7.97 3.25 6.84
C LEU A 67 7.20 4.52 7.20
N SER A 68 7.01 5.38 6.19
CA SER A 68 6.12 6.53 6.24
C SER A 68 5.21 6.55 5.02
N ILE A 69 3.97 7.01 5.24
CA ILE A 69 3.02 7.26 4.15
C ILE A 69 3.29 8.67 3.63
N MET A 70 3.50 8.79 2.32
CA MET A 70 3.73 10.06 1.63
C MET A 70 2.42 10.79 1.38
N ASP A 71 1.39 10.08 0.92
CA ASP A 71 0.12 10.66 0.53
C ASP A 71 -1.03 9.64 0.58
N LYS A 72 -2.25 10.08 0.27
CA LYS A 72 -3.41 9.22 0.03
C LYS A 72 -4.11 9.59 -1.28
N THR A 73 -4.77 8.62 -1.91
CA THR A 73 -5.61 8.92 -3.08
C THR A 73 -6.86 9.72 -2.67
N PRO A 74 -7.42 10.58 -3.55
CA PRO A 74 -8.66 11.28 -3.25
C PRO A 74 -9.81 10.30 -2.99
N TYR A 75 -10.85 10.78 -2.31
CA TYR A 75 -12.10 10.03 -2.13
C TYR A 75 -13.16 10.50 -3.11
N ILE A 76 -13.46 9.67 -4.12
CA ILE A 76 -14.45 10.00 -5.15
C ILE A 76 -15.80 9.34 -4.84
N SER A 77 -15.82 8.04 -4.54
CA SER A 77 -17.05 7.33 -4.18
C SER A 77 -16.78 6.00 -3.45
N PHE A 78 -17.83 5.47 -2.81
CA PHE A 78 -17.80 4.15 -2.18
C PHE A 78 -17.56 3.04 -3.23
N PHE A 79 -16.66 2.10 -2.88
CA PHE A 79 -16.41 0.77 -3.45
C PHE A 79 -16.13 0.59 -4.97
N THR A 80 -16.25 1.58 -5.85
CA THR A 80 -16.05 1.35 -7.30
C THR A 80 -15.14 2.37 -7.99
N ALA A 81 -14.63 3.35 -7.26
CA ALA A 81 -13.81 4.41 -7.82
C ALA A 81 -12.30 4.26 -7.60
N ARG A 82 -11.78 3.17 -7.00
CA ARG A 82 -10.33 3.00 -6.73
C ARG A 82 -9.47 3.29 -7.95
N ARG A 83 -9.82 2.72 -9.11
CA ARG A 83 -9.15 3.00 -10.37
C ARG A 83 -9.14 4.48 -10.73
N LYS A 84 -10.30 5.15 -10.61
CA LYS A 84 -10.43 6.60 -10.92
C LYS A 84 -9.65 7.47 -9.94
N GLU A 85 -9.62 7.11 -8.67
CA GLU A 85 -8.88 7.84 -7.62
C GLU A 85 -7.37 7.73 -7.82
N ILE A 86 -6.86 6.54 -8.16
CA ILE A 86 -5.46 6.35 -8.54
C ILE A 86 -5.12 7.18 -9.77
N ILE A 87 -5.95 7.12 -10.82
CA ILE A 87 -5.73 7.91 -12.04
C ILE A 87 -5.70 9.41 -11.72
N SER A 88 -6.63 9.89 -10.89
CA SER A 88 -6.70 11.29 -10.48
C SER A 88 -5.46 11.71 -9.68
N TRP A 89 -4.94 10.84 -8.82
CA TRP A 89 -3.72 11.14 -8.07
C TRP A 89 -2.50 11.15 -9.00
N LEU A 90 -2.38 10.15 -9.88
CA LEU A 90 -1.28 10.04 -10.85
C LEU A 90 -1.27 11.20 -11.86
N SER A 91 -2.42 11.72 -12.29
CA SER A 91 -2.46 12.84 -13.23
C SER A 91 -1.89 14.13 -12.66
N VAL A 92 -2.02 14.33 -11.33
CA VAL A 92 -1.45 15.49 -10.63
C VAL A 92 0.06 15.30 -10.42
N HIS A 93 0.52 14.07 -10.20
CA HIS A 93 1.91 13.74 -9.90
C HIS A 93 2.67 13.12 -11.09
N GLN A 94 2.18 13.31 -12.32
CA GLN A 94 2.70 12.62 -13.52
C GLN A 94 4.18 12.95 -13.83
N ASN A 95 4.69 14.07 -13.32
CA ASN A 95 6.07 14.51 -13.48
C ASN A 95 6.98 14.05 -12.32
N GLU A 96 6.41 13.47 -11.26
CA GLU A 96 7.11 13.04 -10.05
C GLU A 96 7.21 11.51 -9.95
N VAL A 97 6.27 10.80 -10.57
CA VAL A 97 6.20 9.33 -10.52
C VAL A 97 6.97 8.73 -11.69
N GLU A 98 8.01 7.94 -11.43
CA GLU A 98 8.75 7.21 -12.48
C GLU A 98 8.20 5.80 -12.74
N SER A 99 7.70 5.16 -11.67
CA SER A 99 7.06 3.85 -11.69
C SER A 99 6.13 3.71 -10.49
N PHE A 100 5.18 2.78 -10.56
CA PHE A 100 4.27 2.47 -9.46
C PHE A 100 3.77 1.03 -9.53
N VAL A 101 3.32 0.53 -8.39
CA VAL A 101 2.59 -0.73 -8.24
C VAL A 101 1.38 -0.50 -7.33
N ILE A 102 0.29 -1.18 -7.63
CA ILE A 102 -0.93 -1.19 -6.81
C ILE A 102 -0.95 -2.53 -6.10
N ILE A 103 -1.01 -2.52 -4.76
CA ILE A 103 -1.16 -3.72 -3.94
C ILE A 103 -2.54 -3.63 -3.29
N ASP A 104 -3.43 -4.53 -3.67
CA ASP A 104 -4.84 -4.49 -3.25
C ASP A 104 -5.41 -5.92 -3.27
N ASP A 105 -6.24 -6.28 -2.30
CA ASP A 105 -6.85 -7.60 -2.20
C ASP A 105 -8.15 -7.72 -3.02
N MET A 106 -8.70 -6.61 -3.47
CA MET A 106 -9.96 -6.55 -4.19
C MET A 106 -9.75 -6.37 -5.70
N GLN A 107 -10.73 -6.84 -6.47
CA GLN A 107 -10.75 -6.75 -7.93
C GLN A 107 -11.71 -5.65 -8.38
N TYR A 108 -11.21 -4.42 -8.52
CA TYR A 108 -12.02 -3.24 -8.89
C TYR A 108 -12.15 -2.97 -10.40
N GLY A 109 -11.92 -3.97 -11.26
CA GLY A 109 -11.92 -3.77 -12.71
C GLY A 109 -10.84 -2.76 -13.14
N TRP A 110 -9.57 -3.11 -12.89
CA TRP A 110 -8.41 -2.21 -12.98
C TRP A 110 -8.13 -1.64 -14.38
N GLY A 111 -8.71 -2.21 -15.44
CA GLY A 111 -8.63 -1.68 -16.80
C GLY A 111 -7.18 -1.47 -17.25
N ASN A 112 -6.85 -0.26 -17.69
CA ASN A 112 -5.49 0.11 -18.11
C ASN A 112 -4.43 0.05 -17.00
N LEU A 113 -4.82 -0.08 -15.71
CA LEU A 113 -3.90 -0.25 -14.60
C LEU A 113 -3.61 -1.72 -14.29
N SER A 114 -4.27 -2.68 -14.95
CA SER A 114 -4.21 -4.10 -14.57
C SER A 114 -2.80 -4.68 -14.60
N SER A 115 -1.93 -4.21 -15.51
CA SER A 115 -0.52 -4.61 -15.58
C SER A 115 0.34 -4.11 -14.42
N ARG A 116 -0.19 -3.19 -13.60
CA ARG A 116 0.49 -2.61 -12.42
C ARG A 116 -0.10 -3.10 -11.11
N VAL A 117 -1.04 -4.05 -11.12
CA VAL A 117 -1.69 -4.55 -9.91
C VAL A 117 -1.07 -5.87 -9.47
N VAL A 118 -0.70 -5.93 -8.20
CA VAL A 118 -0.41 -7.16 -7.47
C VAL A 118 -1.61 -7.44 -6.59
N ASN A 119 -2.47 -8.36 -7.04
CA ASN A 119 -3.65 -8.75 -6.28
C ASN A 119 -3.23 -9.69 -5.15
N THR A 120 -3.44 -9.27 -3.90
CA THR A 120 -3.23 -10.13 -2.75
C THR A 120 -4.46 -10.99 -2.50
N ASN A 121 -4.30 -12.25 -2.09
CA ASN A 121 -5.46 -13.12 -1.84
C ASN A 121 -6.30 -12.60 -0.66
N PRO A 122 -7.59 -12.22 -0.84
CA PRO A 122 -8.45 -11.73 0.25
C PRO A 122 -8.79 -12.82 1.28
N TYR A 123 -8.63 -14.10 0.92
CA TYR A 123 -8.78 -15.25 1.82
C TYR A 123 -7.43 -15.81 2.29
N GLY A 124 -6.32 -15.19 1.86
CA GLY A 124 -4.97 -15.50 2.31
C GLY A 124 -4.57 -14.64 3.50
N TYR A 125 -3.27 -14.53 3.75
CA TYR A 125 -2.76 -13.66 4.82
C TYR A 125 -2.47 -12.22 4.35
N GLY A 126 -3.03 -11.81 3.21
CA GLY A 126 -2.74 -10.52 2.56
C GLY A 126 -1.42 -10.55 1.78
N LEU A 127 -0.52 -9.60 2.06
CA LEU A 127 0.78 -9.51 1.39
C LEU A 127 1.68 -10.71 1.73
N GLU A 128 2.31 -11.31 0.73
CA GLU A 128 3.15 -12.51 0.86
C GLU A 128 4.42 -12.36 0.02
N GLU A 129 5.42 -13.21 0.21
CA GLU A 129 6.72 -13.10 -0.46
C GLU A 129 6.61 -13.10 -1.99
N VAL A 130 5.65 -13.86 -2.56
CA VAL A 130 5.40 -13.86 -4.01
C VAL A 130 4.91 -12.49 -4.50
N HIS A 131 4.08 -11.81 -3.71
CA HIS A 131 3.60 -10.47 -3.99
C HIS A 131 4.73 -9.44 -3.89
N VAL A 132 5.61 -9.57 -2.88
CA VAL A 132 6.80 -8.72 -2.70
C VAL A 132 7.72 -8.80 -3.93
N LYS A 133 8.06 -10.01 -4.36
CA LYS A 133 8.89 -10.22 -5.57
C LYS A 133 8.26 -9.54 -6.78
N LYS A 134 6.95 -9.73 -6.99
CA LYS A 134 6.24 -9.13 -8.12
C LYS A 134 6.19 -7.61 -8.06
N ALA A 135 5.97 -7.04 -6.88
CA ALA A 135 5.94 -5.60 -6.68
C ALA A 135 7.31 -4.96 -7.00
N ILE A 136 8.41 -5.59 -6.57
CA ILE A 136 9.77 -5.13 -6.86
C ILE A 136 10.06 -5.19 -8.37
N GLU A 137 9.64 -6.24 -9.07
CA GLU A 137 9.77 -6.32 -10.53
C GLU A 137 9.06 -5.17 -11.23
N LEU A 138 7.80 -4.92 -10.89
CA LEU A 138 6.99 -3.85 -11.49
C LEU A 138 7.57 -2.47 -11.22
N LEU A 139 8.07 -2.22 -10.01
CA LEU A 139 8.68 -0.93 -9.63
C LEU A 139 10.00 -0.66 -10.37
N LYS A 140 10.71 -1.69 -10.83
CA LYS A 140 11.92 -1.53 -11.66
C LYS A 140 11.59 -1.19 -13.13
N GLU A 141 10.35 -1.39 -13.58
CA GLU A 141 9.92 -1.04 -14.92
C GLU A 141 9.46 0.43 -14.97
N ARG A 142 10.12 1.26 -15.79
CA ARG A 142 9.68 2.66 -15.97
C ARG A 142 8.31 2.76 -16.64
N VAL A 143 7.45 3.65 -16.15
CA VAL A 143 6.16 3.97 -16.76
C VAL A 143 6.35 5.12 -17.74
N ARG A 144 5.76 5.01 -18.95
CA ARG A 144 5.59 6.16 -19.84
C ARG A 144 4.17 6.70 -19.68
N PHE A 145 4.01 7.85 -19.05
CA PHE A 145 2.75 8.58 -19.10
C PHE A 145 2.58 9.12 -20.52
N LYS A 146 1.48 8.76 -21.19
CA LYS A 146 1.15 9.37 -22.47
C LYS A 146 0.78 10.82 -22.18
N GLN A 147 1.51 11.78 -22.76
CA GLN A 147 1.08 13.17 -22.76
C GLN A 147 -0.30 13.22 -23.45
N ALA A 148 -1.27 13.83 -22.75
CA ALA A 148 -2.60 14.08 -23.28
C ALA A 148 -2.56 15.19 -24.33
#